data_AF-A0A7X6V3T4-F1
#
_entry.id   AF-A0A7X6V3T4-F1
#
_cell.length_a   1.000
_cell.length_b   1.000
_cell.length_c   1.000
_cell.angle_alpha   90.00
_cell.angle_beta   90.00
_cell.angle_gamma   90.00
#
_symmetry.space_group_name_H-M   'P 1'
#
loop_
_entity.id
_entity.type
_entity.pdbx_description
1 polymer ?
#
loop_
_entity_poly.entity_id
_entity_poly.type
_entity_poly.pdbx_seq_one_letter_code
_entity_poly.pdbx_strand_id
1 'polypeptide(L)'
;MKRLFLMPVLLICTIISISAQDKVVKKVLELGKSDNTTMNHIDILANRIGGRLIGSHALTDAENWVISKFEEWGMEYYTQEVGSINVGFNRGPWFGRMLSEDGMQLHFATPSFTAGTKGRQIG
;
A
#
# COMPACT_ATOMS: atom_id res chain seq x y z
N MET A 1 1.32 -44.99 -37.63
CA MET A 1 1.28 -45.59 -36.28
C MET A 1 1.73 -44.66 -35.16
N LYS A 2 2.77 -43.81 -35.33
CA LYS A 2 3.24 -42.89 -34.26
C LYS A 2 2.20 -41.81 -33.85
N ARG A 3 1.33 -41.34 -34.75
CA ARG A 3 0.30 -40.32 -34.45
C ARG A 3 -0.88 -40.84 -33.58
N LEU A 4 -1.15 -42.15 -33.58
CA LEU A 4 -2.28 -42.72 -32.82
C LEU A 4 -1.98 -42.80 -31.30
N PHE A 5 -0.71 -42.90 -30.91
CA PHE A 5 -0.27 -42.89 -29.51
C PHE A 5 -0.12 -41.47 -28.93
N LEU A 6 -0.07 -40.43 -29.76
CA LEU A 6 0.10 -39.04 -29.31
C LEU A 6 -1.18 -38.45 -28.68
N MET A 7 -2.37 -38.82 -29.17
CA MET A 7 -3.64 -38.32 -28.61
C MET A 7 -3.93 -38.75 -27.16
N PRO A 8 -3.80 -40.04 -26.77
CA PRO A 8 -4.05 -40.43 -25.38
C PRO A 8 -3.00 -39.86 -24.42
N VAL A 9 -1.76 -39.69 -24.85
CA VAL A 9 -0.71 -39.04 -24.05
C VAL A 9 -1.02 -37.55 -23.83
N LEU A 10 -1.50 -36.86 -24.87
CA LEU A 10 -1.92 -35.46 -24.75
C LEU A 10 -3.11 -35.30 -23.80
N LEU A 11 -4.08 -36.22 -23.85
CA LEU A 11 -5.25 -36.22 -22.96
C LEU A 11 -4.88 -36.52 -21.50
N ILE A 12 -3.92 -37.42 -21.27
CA ILE A 12 -3.41 -37.69 -19.92
C ILE A 12 -2.64 -36.46 -19.38
N CYS A 13 -1.82 -35.81 -20.22
CA CYS A 13 -1.15 -34.57 -19.84
C CYS A 13 -2.13 -33.46 -19.45
N THR A 14 -3.23 -33.28 -20.19
CA THR A 14 -4.23 -32.24 -19.85
C THR A 14 -4.95 -32.54 -18.53
N ILE A 15 -5.29 -33.81 -18.25
CA ILE A 15 -5.93 -34.22 -16.98
C ILE A 15 -4.99 -33.99 -15.79
N ILE A 16 -3.70 -34.32 -15.93
CA ILE A 16 -2.68 -34.10 -14.89
C ILE A 16 -2.53 -32.60 -14.60
N SER A 17 -2.49 -31.75 -15.64
CA SER A 17 -2.42 -30.29 -15.48
C SER A 17 -3.63 -29.71 -14.75
N ILE A 18 -4.85 -30.18 -15.04
CA ILE A 18 -6.08 -29.72 -14.35
C ILE A 18 -6.06 -30.11 -12.87
N SER A 19 -5.67 -31.35 -12.56
CA SER A 19 -5.55 -31.85 -11.18
C SER A 19 -4.47 -31.11 -10.38
N ALA A 20 -3.34 -30.80 -11.02
CA ALA A 20 -2.27 -30.01 -10.42
C ALA A 20 -2.74 -28.58 -10.10
N GLN A 21 -3.49 -27.94 -11.00
CA GLN A 21 -4.05 -26.61 -10.78
C GLN A 21 -5.01 -26.57 -9.58
N ASP A 22 -5.88 -27.57 -9.44
CA ASP A 22 -6.82 -27.67 -8.31
C ASP A 22 -6.11 -27.80 -6.96
N LYS A 23 -5.00 -28.57 -6.91
CA LYS A 23 -4.17 -28.68 -5.69
C LYS A 23 -3.52 -27.34 -5.32
N VAL A 24 -2.97 -26.61 -6.29
CA VAL A 24 -2.36 -25.29 -6.06
C VAL A 24 -3.40 -24.30 -5.54
N VAL A 25 -4.57 -24.21 -6.20
CA VAL A 25 -5.66 -23.32 -5.78
C VAL A 25 -6.12 -23.63 -4.36
N LYS A 26 -6.33 -24.92 -4.03
CA LYS A 26 -6.68 -25.34 -2.68
C LYS A 26 -5.61 -24.95 -1.66
N LYS A 27 -4.33 -25.09 -2.01
CA LYS A 27 -3.24 -24.72 -1.10
C LYS A 27 -3.17 -23.21 -0.86
N VAL A 28 -3.36 -22.40 -1.90
CA VAL A 28 -3.44 -20.93 -1.76
C VAL A 28 -4.61 -20.52 -0.87
N LEU A 29 -5.78 -21.14 -1.05
CA LEU A 29 -6.95 -20.87 -0.21
C LEU A 29 -6.74 -21.30 1.25
N GLU A 30 -6.05 -22.42 1.48
CA GLU A 30 -5.68 -22.87 2.81
C GLU A 30 -4.71 -21.87 3.48
N LEU A 31 -3.62 -21.50 2.79
CA LEU A 31 -2.64 -20.52 3.28
C LEU A 31 -3.28 -19.17 3.56
N GLY A 32 -4.19 -18.70 2.70
CA GLY A 32 -4.93 -17.46 2.92
C GLY A 32 -5.83 -17.46 4.16
N LYS A 33 -6.12 -18.64 4.72
CA LYS A 33 -6.86 -18.80 5.98
C LYS A 33 -5.97 -19.07 7.18
N SER A 34 -4.93 -19.90 7.03
CA SER A 34 -4.09 -20.36 8.14
C SER A 34 -2.85 -19.50 8.38
N ASP A 35 -2.33 -18.82 7.35
CA ASP A 35 -1.08 -18.07 7.40
C ASP A 35 -1.21 -16.73 6.66
N ASN A 36 -2.26 -15.97 6.99
CA ASN A 36 -2.53 -14.68 6.38
C ASN A 36 -1.80 -13.56 7.14
N THR A 37 -0.93 -12.83 6.44
CA THR A 37 -0.13 -11.71 6.99
C THR A 37 -0.69 -10.33 6.66
N THR A 38 -1.87 -10.25 6.02
CA THR A 38 -2.49 -8.98 5.58
C THR A 38 -2.63 -7.97 6.72
N MET A 39 -3.02 -8.42 7.92
CA MET A 39 -3.16 -7.54 9.08
C MET A 39 -1.81 -7.01 9.60
N ASN A 40 -0.72 -7.75 9.40
CA ASN A 40 0.62 -7.28 9.75
C ASN A 40 1.09 -6.20 8.76
N HIS A 41 0.78 -6.39 7.47
CA HIS A 41 1.10 -5.41 6.43
C HIS A 41 0.29 -4.12 6.61
N ILE A 42 -1.02 -4.23 6.89
CA ILE A 42 -1.86 -3.04 7.08
C ILE A 42 -1.49 -2.28 8.35
N ASP A 43 -1.03 -2.94 9.41
CA ASP A 43 -0.54 -2.25 10.60
C ASP A 43 0.66 -1.36 10.28
N ILE A 44 1.62 -1.86 9.50
CA ILE A 44 2.79 -1.07 9.09
C ILE A 44 2.37 0.12 8.23
N LEU A 45 1.56 -0.12 7.20
CA LEU A 45 1.17 0.95 6.27
C LEU A 45 0.23 1.97 6.93
N ALA A 46 -0.78 1.53 7.67
CA ALA A 46 -1.83 2.41 8.17
C ALA A 46 -1.53 3.02 9.55
N ASN A 47 -0.91 2.28 10.46
CA ASN A 47 -0.70 2.73 11.84
C ASN A 47 0.71 3.28 12.06
N ARG A 48 1.74 2.62 11.49
CA ARG A 48 3.14 3.00 11.73
C ARG A 48 3.61 4.09 10.77
N ILE A 49 3.32 3.95 9.46
CA ILE A 49 3.63 4.97 8.46
C ILE A 49 2.54 6.06 8.44
N GLY A 50 1.27 5.66 8.39
CA GLY A 50 0.15 6.59 8.48
C GLY A 50 -0.26 7.20 7.13
N GLY A 51 -0.64 8.49 7.15
CA GLY A 51 -1.21 9.19 6.00
C GLY A 51 -0.23 9.44 4.85
N ARG A 52 -0.40 8.73 3.74
CA ARG A 52 0.48 8.76 2.55
C ARG A 52 -0.01 9.74 1.48
N LEU A 53 -0.05 11.03 1.81
CA LEU A 53 -0.37 12.05 0.82
C LEU A 53 0.70 12.11 -0.28
N ILE A 54 0.31 12.47 -1.50
CA ILE A 54 1.23 12.63 -2.62
C ILE A 54 2.31 13.65 -2.26
N GLY A 55 3.58 13.27 -2.42
CA GLY A 55 4.72 14.13 -2.09
C GLY A 55 5.04 14.27 -0.61
N SER A 56 4.42 13.47 0.26
CA SER A 56 4.82 13.37 1.66
C SER A 56 5.95 12.38 1.85
N HIS A 57 6.68 12.51 2.96
CA HIS A 57 7.71 11.53 3.32
C HIS A 57 7.10 10.15 3.58
N ALA A 58 5.92 10.11 4.20
CA ALA A 58 5.21 8.87 4.49
C ALA A 58 4.86 8.08 3.22
N LEU A 59 4.59 8.75 2.08
CA LEU A 59 4.40 8.04 0.82
C LEU A 59 5.70 7.36 0.37
N THR A 60 6.82 8.08 0.37
CA THR A 60 8.14 7.53 0.03
C THR A 60 8.54 6.37 0.95
N ASP A 61 8.29 6.49 2.26
CA ASP A 61 8.54 5.42 3.22
C ASP A 61 7.70 4.18 2.92
N ALA A 62 6.45 4.36 2.51
CA ALA A 62 5.59 3.25 2.11
C ALA A 62 6.04 2.58 0.81
N GLU A 63 6.47 3.35 -0.18
CA GLU A 63 7.04 2.84 -1.42
C GLU A 63 8.30 2.00 -1.13
N ASN A 64 9.22 2.54 -0.34
CA ASN A 64 10.42 1.83 0.10
C ASN A 64 10.09 0.55 0.88
N TRP A 65 9.08 0.60 1.74
CA TRP A 65 8.64 -0.58 2.48
C TRP A 65 8.09 -1.67 1.55
N VAL A 66 7.27 -1.31 0.56
CA VAL A 66 6.75 -2.26 -0.43
C VAL A 66 7.87 -2.86 -1.27
N ILE A 67 8.84 -2.04 -1.71
CA ILE A 67 10.03 -2.49 -2.43
C ILE A 67 10.78 -3.54 -1.61
N SER A 68 11.01 -3.27 -0.31
CA SER A 68 11.69 -4.22 0.57
C SER A 68 10.96 -5.56 0.70
N LYS A 69 9.62 -5.56 0.60
CA LYS A 69 8.81 -6.78 0.63
C LYS A 69 8.91 -7.57 -0.66
N PHE A 70 8.92 -6.91 -1.81
CA PHE A 70 9.17 -7.59 -3.08
C PHE A 70 10.57 -8.22 -3.12
N GLU A 71 11.58 -7.53 -2.61
CA GLU A 71 12.94 -8.09 -2.47
C GLU A 71 12.97 -9.32 -1.55
N GLU A 72 12.35 -9.22 -0.37
CA GLU A 72 12.26 -10.33 0.59
C GLU A 72 11.58 -11.57 -0.03
N TRP A 73 10.56 -11.36 -0.87
CA TRP A 73 9.86 -12.44 -1.56
C TRP A 73 10.55 -12.94 -2.83
N GLY A 74 11.68 -12.33 -3.21
CA GLY A 74 12.40 -12.66 -4.45
C GLY A 74 11.59 -12.36 -5.71
N MET A 75 10.71 -11.35 -5.66
CA MET A 75 9.90 -10.92 -6.79
C MET A 75 10.64 -9.88 -7.64
N GLU A 76 10.53 -10.02 -8.97
CA GLU A 76 10.96 -8.95 -9.87
C GLU A 76 10.01 -7.75 -9.75
N TYR A 77 10.58 -6.55 -9.65
CA TYR A 77 9.84 -5.30 -9.57
C TYR A 77 10.55 -4.21 -10.36
N TYR A 78 9.80 -3.17 -10.72
CA TYR A 78 10.34 -1.92 -11.23
C TYR A 78 9.53 -0.76 -10.63
N THR A 79 10.20 0.34 -10.35
CA THR A 79 9.55 1.57 -9.91
C THR A 79 9.22 2.42 -11.12
N GLN A 80 7.99 2.92 -11.21
CA GLN A 80 7.57 3.82 -12.27
C GLN A 80 7.28 5.20 -11.72
N GLU A 81 7.96 6.22 -12.27
CA GLU A 81 7.60 7.61 -12.00
C GLU A 81 6.26 7.92 -12.66
N VAL A 82 5.27 8.35 -11.87
CA VAL A 82 3.92 8.67 -12.33
C VAL A 82 3.69 10.18 -12.56
N GLY A 83 4.65 11.00 -12.15
CA GLY A 83 4.62 12.45 -12.31
C GLY A 83 5.44 13.16 -11.25
N SER A 84 5.54 14.48 -11.38
CA SER A 84 6.22 15.35 -10.44
C SER A 84 5.26 16.39 -9.87
N ILE A 85 5.55 16.82 -8.64
CA ILE A 85 4.87 17.95 -8.01
C ILE A 85 5.92 18.99 -7.64
N ASN A 86 5.53 20.27 -7.70
CA ASN A 86 6.47 21.36 -7.47
C ASN A 86 6.88 21.52 -5.99
N VAL A 87 6.07 20.98 -5.07
CA VAL A 87 6.27 21.14 -3.63
C VAL A 87 6.01 19.83 -2.90
N GLY A 88 6.95 19.41 -2.06
CA GLY A 88 6.72 18.34 -1.09
C GLY A 88 5.80 18.82 0.05
N PHE A 89 5.07 17.90 0.68
CA PHE A 89 4.12 18.26 1.73
C PHE A 89 4.13 17.26 2.88
N ASN A 90 4.57 17.72 4.06
CA ASN A 90 4.33 17.04 5.33
C ASN A 90 3.46 17.94 6.20
N ARG A 91 2.36 17.38 6.70
CA ARG A 91 1.43 18.13 7.52
C ARG A 91 2.04 18.37 8.91
N GLY A 92 2.30 19.63 9.23
CA GLY A 92 2.71 20.05 10.56
C GLY A 92 1.52 20.14 11.53
N PRO A 93 1.75 20.57 12.78
CA PRO A 93 0.68 20.75 13.77
C PRO A 93 -0.28 21.86 13.34
N TRP A 94 -1.55 21.74 13.76
CA TRP A 94 -2.55 22.79 13.63
C TRP A 94 -3.36 22.90 14.91
N PHE A 95 -3.64 24.13 15.32
CA PHE A 95 -4.43 24.46 16.49
C PHE A 95 -4.97 25.89 16.34
N GLY A 96 -6.06 26.18 17.03
CA GLY A 96 -6.70 27.49 16.94
C GLY A 96 -7.71 27.68 18.05
N ARG A 97 -7.92 28.94 18.43
CA ARG A 97 -8.92 29.35 19.42
C ARG A 97 -9.58 30.65 19.02
N MET A 98 -10.79 30.87 19.50
CA MET A 98 -11.44 32.18 19.47
C MET A 98 -10.78 33.11 20.52
N LEU A 99 -10.65 34.40 20.17
CA LEU A 99 -9.97 35.42 21.00
C LEU A 99 -10.93 36.29 21.84
N SER A 100 -12.25 36.06 21.76
CA SER A 100 -13.24 36.74 22.62
C SER A 100 -13.10 36.34 24.09
N GLU A 101 -13.73 37.10 24.99
CA GLU A 101 -13.74 36.81 26.43
C GLU A 101 -14.27 35.40 26.71
N ASP A 102 -15.36 34.99 26.06
CA ASP A 102 -15.93 33.63 26.14
C ASP A 102 -15.36 32.67 25.07
N GLY A 103 -14.11 32.86 24.66
CA GLY A 103 -13.51 32.14 23.54
C GLY A 103 -13.36 30.63 23.78
N MET A 104 -13.49 29.83 22.71
CA MET A 104 -13.35 28.37 22.73
C MET A 104 -12.18 27.86 21.87
N GLN A 105 -11.74 26.62 22.12
CA GLN A 105 -10.83 25.90 21.22
C GLN A 105 -11.57 25.46 19.94
N LEU A 106 -10.89 25.57 18.80
CA LEU A 106 -11.43 25.19 17.51
C LEU A 106 -10.97 23.79 17.11
N HIS A 107 -11.90 22.96 16.67
CA HIS A 107 -11.62 21.70 16.01
C HIS A 107 -11.73 21.87 14.50
N PHE A 108 -10.61 21.87 13.80
CA PHE A 108 -10.53 22.08 12.35
C PHE A 108 -9.36 21.30 11.78
N ALA A 109 -9.23 21.30 10.45
CA ALA A 109 -8.04 20.87 9.73
C ALA A 109 -7.63 21.97 8.75
N THR A 110 -6.35 22.00 8.36
CA THR A 110 -5.86 22.94 7.35
C THR A 110 -5.93 22.32 5.95
N PRO A 111 -6.15 23.12 4.89
CA PRO A 111 -6.01 22.63 3.53
C PRO A 111 -4.63 21.97 3.30
N SER A 112 -4.58 20.92 2.48
CA SER A 112 -3.32 20.29 2.10
C SER A 112 -2.52 21.20 1.15
N PHE A 113 -1.19 21.05 1.11
CA PHE A 113 -0.30 21.79 0.21
C PHE A 113 -0.28 23.31 0.39
N THR A 114 -0.68 23.82 1.56
CA THR A 114 -0.56 25.23 1.90
C THR A 114 0.61 25.49 2.83
N ALA A 115 1.21 26.67 2.71
CA ALA A 115 2.18 27.14 3.70
C ALA A 115 1.55 27.24 5.09
N GLY A 116 2.37 27.07 6.13
CA GLY A 116 1.97 27.34 7.49
C GLY A 116 1.67 28.82 7.73
N THR A 117 1.04 29.14 8.86
CA THR A 117 0.87 30.54 9.27
C THR A 117 2.22 31.13 9.69
N LYS A 118 2.32 32.47 9.74
CA LYS A 118 3.49 33.17 10.30
C LYS A 118 3.61 33.05 11.83
N GLY A 119 2.95 32.06 12.44
CA GLY A 119 2.81 31.94 13.89
C GLY A 119 1.84 32.98 14.48
N ARG A 120 1.89 33.16 15.79
CA ARG A 120 1.03 34.09 16.53
C ARG A 120 1.30 35.53 16.07
N GLN A 121 0.34 36.13 15.39
CA GLN A 121 0.34 37.57 15.11
C GLN A 121 -0.30 38.28 16.29
N ILE A 122 0.45 39.15 16.96
CA ILE A 122 -0.08 40.14 17.89
C ILE A 122 -0.05 41.42 17.07
N GLY A 123 -1.22 42.03 16.86
CA GLY A 123 -1.45 43.09 15.88
C GLY A 123 -0.35 44.14 15.75
#